data_AF-A0A759LKF5-F1
#
_entry.id   AF-A0A759LKF5-F1
#
_cell.length_a   1.000
_cell.length_b   1.000
_cell.length_c   1.000
_cell.angle_alpha   90.00
_cell.angle_beta   90.00
_cell.angle_gamma   90.00
#
_symmetry.space_group_name_H-M   'P 1'
#
loop_
_entity.id
_entity.type
_entity.pdbx_description
1 polymer ?
#
loop_
_entity_poly.entity_id
_entity_poly.type
_entity_poly.pdbx_seq_one_letter_code
_entity_poly.pdbx_strand_id
1 'polypeptide(L)'
;FNAQKLNATERAAAFLYLNRHCFNGLMRYNLDGFFNVGWGKYKAPYFPEEEIRAFRQKSHACVFMTAGFERTLRLAGDGDVVYCDPPYEPMPGTAGFTSYASGGFSWDSQVALAKSCVAAHQRGAKVFISNSTAPRVIELYERHGFTLHRVNARRSISSKGSTRETANDIVASLGI
;
A
#
# COMPACT_ATOMS: atom_id res chain seq x y z
N PHE A 1 -15.08 18.53 7.15
CA PHE A 1 -14.09 18.05 6.18
C PHE A 1 -14.53 18.29 4.75
N ASN A 2 -15.48 17.52 4.19
CA ASN A 2 -15.86 17.59 2.77
C ASN A 2 -16.28 18.97 2.24
N ALA A 3 -16.93 19.78 3.07
CA ALA A 3 -17.38 21.13 2.70
C ALA A 3 -16.53 22.27 3.29
N GLN A 4 -15.45 21.95 4.01
CA GLN A 4 -14.63 22.96 4.70
C GLN A 4 -13.52 23.47 3.77
N LYS A 5 -13.30 24.79 3.78
CA LYS A 5 -12.10 25.41 3.21
C LYS A 5 -11.01 25.34 4.26
N LEU A 6 -10.04 24.46 4.06
CA LEU A 6 -8.91 24.23 4.96
C LEU A 6 -7.61 24.50 4.18
N ASN A 7 -6.66 25.20 4.79
CA ASN A 7 -5.32 25.34 4.24
C ASN A 7 -4.56 24.00 4.30
N ALA A 8 -3.35 23.93 3.74
CA ALA A 8 -2.59 22.68 3.65
C ALA A 8 -2.31 22.05 5.03
N THR A 9 -1.93 22.86 6.02
CA THR A 9 -1.64 22.41 7.39
C THR A 9 -2.89 21.90 8.08
N GLU A 10 -3.99 22.64 7.98
CA GLU A 10 -5.29 22.26 8.54
C GLU A 10 -5.82 20.97 7.91
N ARG A 11 -5.64 20.79 6.60
CA ARG A 11 -6.00 19.54 5.90
C ARG A 11 -5.18 18.35 6.39
N ALA A 12 -3.88 18.53 6.60
CA ALA A 12 -3.00 17.48 7.13
C ALA A 12 -3.38 17.11 8.57
N ALA A 13 -3.65 18.12 9.42
CA ALA A 13 -4.13 17.90 10.79
C ALA A 13 -5.50 17.18 10.81
N ALA A 14 -6.42 17.59 9.94
CA ALA A 14 -7.73 16.95 9.80
C ALA A 14 -7.62 15.51 9.30
N PHE A 15 -6.71 15.22 8.37
CA PHE A 15 -6.43 13.85 7.91
C PHE A 15 -5.99 12.95 9.07
N LEU A 16 -5.01 13.41 9.87
CA LEU A 16 -4.55 12.66 11.04
C LEU A 16 -5.67 12.46 12.07
N TYR A 17 -6.45 13.50 12.34
CA TYR A 17 -7.61 13.42 13.23
C TYR A 17 -8.59 12.35 12.76
N LEU A 18 -9.06 12.43 11.50
CA LEU A 18 -9.99 11.45 10.94
C LEU A 18 -9.42 10.03 10.97
N ASN A 19 -8.14 9.84 10.64
CA ASN A 19 -7.50 8.52 10.67
C ASN A 19 -7.47 7.90 12.07
N ARG A 20 -7.32 8.69 13.13
CA ARG A 20 -7.33 8.17 14.51
C ARG A 20 -8.74 7.96 15.07
N HIS A 21 -9.74 8.57 14.47
CA HIS A 21 -11.08 8.70 15.07
C HIS A 21 -12.19 7.96 14.30
N CYS A 22 -12.00 7.70 13.00
CA CYS A 22 -12.96 6.99 12.16
C CYS A 22 -12.81 5.46 12.26
N PHE A 23 -13.84 4.73 11.85
CA PHE A 23 -13.91 3.27 11.93
C PHE A 23 -12.67 2.59 11.34
N ASN A 24 -11.96 1.81 12.18
CA ASN A 24 -10.73 1.08 11.86
C ASN A 24 -9.61 1.96 11.25
N GLY A 25 -9.64 3.27 11.47
CA GLY A 25 -8.73 4.23 10.87
C GLY A 25 -8.75 4.27 9.34
N LEU A 26 -9.83 3.80 8.71
CA LEU A 26 -9.94 3.75 7.26
C LEU A 26 -9.98 5.15 6.66
N MET A 27 -9.17 5.38 5.62
CA MET A 27 -9.23 6.56 4.76
C MET A 27 -9.91 6.19 3.45
N ARG A 28 -11.21 6.47 3.33
CA ARG A 28 -12.02 6.11 2.15
C ARG A 28 -12.79 7.32 1.64
N TYR A 29 -12.82 7.44 0.32
CA TYR A 29 -13.51 8.49 -0.42
C TYR A 29 -14.51 7.85 -1.39
N ASN A 30 -15.65 8.50 -1.63
CA ASN A 30 -16.58 8.08 -2.66
C ASN A 30 -16.09 8.52 -4.07
N LEU A 31 -16.87 8.21 -5.11
CA LEU A 31 -16.53 8.58 -6.49
C LEU A 31 -16.47 10.10 -6.72
N ASP A 32 -17.19 10.87 -5.90
CA ASP A 32 -17.15 12.34 -5.92
C ASP A 32 -15.97 12.93 -5.13
N GLY A 33 -15.09 12.08 -4.59
CA GLY A 33 -13.92 12.50 -3.79
C GLY A 33 -14.24 12.90 -2.35
N PHE A 34 -15.46 12.66 -1.88
CA PHE A 34 -15.86 12.95 -0.51
C PHE A 34 -15.51 11.83 0.45
N PHE A 35 -14.88 12.19 1.58
CA PHE A 35 -14.63 11.29 2.68
C PHE A 35 -15.94 10.70 3.22
N ASN A 36 -16.02 9.38 3.39
CA ASN A 36 -17.28 8.69 3.71
C ASN A 36 -17.13 7.57 4.76
N VAL A 37 -16.22 7.72 5.72
CA VAL A 37 -16.04 6.74 6.81
C VAL A 37 -16.75 7.21 8.08
N GLY A 38 -17.50 6.29 8.69
CA GLY A 38 -18.22 6.55 9.93
C GLY A 38 -17.31 6.69 11.16
N TRP A 39 -17.90 7.17 12.25
CA TRP A 39 -17.24 7.32 13.55
C TRP A 39 -16.77 5.97 14.13
N GLY A 40 -15.54 5.92 14.66
CA GLY A 40 -14.91 4.69 15.15
C GLY A 40 -15.22 4.30 16.60
N LYS A 41 -15.85 5.20 17.39
CA LYS A 41 -16.25 4.94 18.79
C LYS A 41 -15.12 4.54 19.74
N TYR A 42 -13.88 4.96 19.47
CA TYR A 42 -12.76 4.78 20.39
C TYR A 42 -12.95 5.64 21.64
N LYS A 43 -12.72 5.07 22.82
CA LYS A 43 -12.84 5.79 24.11
C LYS A 43 -11.76 6.87 24.28
N ALA A 44 -10.54 6.57 23.85
CA ALA A 44 -9.40 7.48 23.90
C ALA A 44 -8.47 7.19 22.71
N PRO A 45 -8.69 7.82 21.54
CA PRO A 45 -7.77 7.73 20.41
C PRO A 45 -6.35 8.15 20.80
N TYR A 46 -5.36 7.32 20.48
CA TYR A 46 -3.96 7.65 20.69
C TYR A 46 -3.52 8.80 19.77
N PHE A 47 -2.86 9.81 20.35
CA PHE A 47 -2.21 10.88 19.60
C PHE A 47 -0.73 10.51 19.37
N PRO A 48 -0.31 10.27 18.11
CA PRO A 48 1.03 9.74 17.81
C PRO A 48 2.09 10.84 17.78
N GLU A 49 2.29 11.55 18.90
CA GLU A 49 3.21 12.68 18.96
C GLU A 49 4.66 12.26 18.71
N GLU A 50 5.10 11.18 19.35
CA GLU A 50 6.47 10.68 19.24
C GLU A 50 6.76 10.22 17.81
N GLU A 51 5.81 9.52 17.18
CA GLU A 51 5.96 9.05 15.80
C GLU A 51 5.97 10.22 14.80
N ILE A 52 5.19 11.28 15.03
CA ILE A 52 5.25 12.49 14.20
C ILE A 52 6.63 13.15 14.30
N ARG A 53 7.17 13.28 15.52
CA ARG A 53 8.52 13.85 15.73
C ARG A 53 9.60 12.98 15.07
N ALA A 54 9.51 11.67 15.21
CA ALA A 54 10.43 10.73 14.57
C ALA A 54 10.32 10.75 13.04
N PHE A 55 9.11 10.81 12.48
CA PHE A 55 8.88 10.93 11.05
C PHE A 55 9.48 12.23 10.49
N ARG A 56 9.26 13.36 11.18
CA ARG A 56 9.84 14.66 10.79
C ARG A 56 11.36 14.57 10.65
N GLN A 57 12.05 13.97 11.62
CA GLN A 57 13.51 13.81 11.58
C GLN A 57 13.97 13.03 10.34
N LYS A 58 13.28 11.95 9.98
CA LYS A 58 13.62 11.12 8.81
C LYS A 58 13.22 11.76 7.48
N SER A 59 12.12 12.51 7.45
CA SER A 59 11.54 13.07 6.23
C SER A 59 12.45 14.05 5.48
N HIS A 60 13.45 14.64 6.15
CA HIS A 60 14.42 15.53 5.53
C HIS A 60 15.31 14.83 4.48
N ALA A 61 15.45 13.50 4.57
CA ALA A 61 16.16 12.69 3.58
C ALA A 61 15.21 12.09 2.51
N CYS A 62 13.93 12.48 2.50
CA CYS A 62 12.91 11.90 1.63
C CYS A 62 12.37 12.92 0.63
N VAL A 63 12.13 12.47 -0.59
CA VAL A 63 11.33 13.20 -1.59
C VAL A 63 9.97 12.51 -1.68
N PHE A 64 8.90 13.27 -1.40
CA PHE A 64 7.53 12.76 -1.51
C PHE A 64 6.95 13.12 -2.87
N MET A 65 6.39 12.13 -3.56
CA MET A 65 5.79 12.32 -4.88
C MET A 65 4.41 11.69 -4.95
N THR A 66 3.40 12.49 -5.31
CA THR A 66 2.07 12.00 -5.67
C THR A 66 2.04 11.67 -7.15
N ALA A 67 2.30 10.41 -7.51
CA ALA A 67 2.33 9.94 -8.88
C ALA A 67 1.96 8.46 -8.98
N GLY A 68 1.56 8.02 -10.18
CA GLY A 68 1.38 6.59 -10.48
C GLY A 68 2.71 5.82 -10.48
N PHE A 69 2.63 4.52 -10.18
CA PHE A 69 3.81 3.66 -10.03
C PHE A 69 4.68 3.58 -11.30
N GLU A 70 4.09 3.65 -12.50
CA GLU A 70 4.86 3.61 -13.74
C GLU A 70 5.81 4.81 -13.84
N ARG A 71 5.37 5.99 -13.38
CA ARG A 71 6.19 7.20 -13.37
C ARG A 71 7.29 7.11 -12.34
N THR A 72 7.00 6.64 -11.13
CA THR A 72 8.01 6.50 -10.07
C THR A 72 9.07 5.46 -10.45
N LEU A 73 8.65 4.32 -10.99
CA LEU A 73 9.56 3.23 -11.37
C LEU A 73 10.47 3.60 -12.53
N ARG A 74 10.01 4.42 -13.48
CA ARG A 74 10.87 4.94 -14.56
C ARG A 74 12.07 5.76 -14.07
N LEU A 75 12.02 6.30 -12.86
CA LEU A 75 13.14 7.06 -12.28
C LEU A 75 14.24 6.14 -11.74
N ALA A 76 13.93 4.89 -11.42
CA ALA A 76 14.88 3.95 -10.85
C ALA A 76 15.81 3.35 -11.93
N GLY A 77 17.10 3.26 -11.61
CA GLY A 77 18.14 2.68 -12.46
C GLY A 77 19.28 2.06 -11.66
N ASP A 78 20.48 2.05 -12.25
CA ASP A 78 21.67 1.45 -11.65
C ASP A 78 21.99 2.05 -10.26
N GLY A 79 22.30 1.17 -9.31
CA GLY A 79 22.55 1.52 -7.91
C GLY A 79 21.30 1.71 -7.04
N ASP A 80 20.10 1.84 -7.62
CA ASP A 80 18.88 2.01 -6.85
C ASP A 80 18.32 0.69 -6.30
N VAL A 81 17.62 0.80 -5.17
CA VAL A 81 16.79 -0.28 -4.61
C VAL A 81 15.33 0.17 -4.61
N VAL A 82 14.48 -0.64 -5.23
CA VAL A 82 13.04 -0.39 -5.35
C VAL A 82 12.28 -1.42 -4.51
N TYR A 83 11.35 -0.93 -3.69
CA TYR A 83 10.38 -1.76 -2.99
C TYR A 83 8.95 -1.36 -3.37
N CYS A 84 8.18 -2.35 -3.84
CA CYS A 84 6.79 -2.18 -4.26
C CYS A 84 5.85 -2.96 -3.32
N ASP A 85 4.84 -2.27 -2.77
CA ASP A 85 3.79 -2.87 -1.94
C ASP A 85 2.40 -2.49 -2.49
N PRO A 86 1.96 -3.10 -3.61
CA PRO A 86 0.68 -2.78 -4.23
C PRO A 86 -0.50 -3.28 -3.39
N PRO A 87 -1.74 -2.85 -3.68
CA PRO A 87 -2.92 -3.56 -3.20
C PRO A 87 -2.86 -5.04 -3.59
N TYR A 88 -3.00 -5.94 -2.61
CA TYR A 88 -2.81 -7.37 -2.84
C TYR A 88 -3.93 -7.99 -3.64
N GLU A 89 -3.57 -9.01 -4.41
CA GLU A 89 -4.55 -9.86 -5.06
C GLU A 89 -5.29 -10.74 -4.05
N PRO A 90 -6.63 -10.80 -4.04
CA PRO A 90 -7.36 -11.76 -3.23
C PRO A 90 -7.01 -13.22 -3.55
N MET A 91 -7.10 -14.07 -2.53
CA MET A 91 -7.07 -15.52 -2.75
C MET A 91 -8.35 -15.95 -3.50
N PRO A 92 -8.30 -17.00 -4.34
CA PRO A 92 -9.48 -17.54 -5.00
C PRO A 92 -10.62 -17.82 -4.00
N GLY A 93 -11.84 -17.40 -4.34
CA GLY A 93 -13.01 -17.58 -3.47
C GLY A 93 -13.08 -16.64 -2.25
N THR A 94 -12.12 -15.72 -2.08
CA THR A 94 -12.17 -14.71 -1.01
C THR A 94 -12.62 -13.35 -1.56
N ALA A 95 -13.51 -12.68 -0.85
CA ALA A 95 -13.85 -11.29 -1.15
C ALA A 95 -12.69 -10.40 -0.67
N GLY A 96 -11.76 -10.08 -1.58
CA GLY A 96 -10.73 -9.07 -1.30
C GLY A 96 -11.37 -7.69 -1.19
N PHE A 97 -11.23 -7.04 -0.04
CA PHE A 97 -11.50 -5.62 0.07
C PHE A 97 -10.38 -4.84 -0.65
N THR A 98 -10.56 -4.53 -1.93
CA THR A 98 -9.55 -3.88 -2.80
C THR A 98 -9.85 -2.41 -3.10
N SER A 99 -10.87 -1.83 -2.45
CA SER A 99 -11.31 -0.44 -2.67
C SER A 99 -10.43 0.60 -1.94
N TYR A 100 -9.13 0.62 -2.22
CA TYR A 100 -8.17 1.58 -1.62
C TYR A 100 -8.07 2.92 -2.38
N ALA A 101 -8.53 2.99 -3.63
CA ALA A 101 -8.53 4.22 -4.43
C ALA A 101 -9.73 4.28 -5.39
N SER A 102 -10.22 5.49 -5.67
CA SER A 102 -11.15 5.73 -6.79
C SER A 102 -10.46 5.34 -8.10
N GLY A 103 -11.04 4.39 -8.83
CA GLY A 103 -10.44 3.77 -10.03
C GLY A 103 -9.87 2.36 -9.81
N GLY A 104 -9.62 1.96 -8.56
CA GLY A 104 -9.18 0.61 -8.18
C GLY A 104 -7.76 0.26 -8.63
N PHE A 105 -7.29 -0.91 -8.19
CA PHE A 105 -6.05 -1.54 -8.67
C PHE A 105 -6.44 -2.87 -9.30
N SER A 106 -6.49 -2.90 -10.63
CA SER A 106 -6.98 -4.04 -11.41
C SER A 106 -5.92 -5.13 -11.59
N TRP A 107 -6.31 -6.27 -12.15
CA TRP A 107 -5.33 -7.26 -12.60
C TRP A 107 -4.35 -6.69 -13.63
N ASP A 108 -4.84 -5.88 -14.56
CA ASP A 108 -3.99 -5.22 -15.54
C ASP A 108 -2.98 -4.28 -14.87
N SER A 109 -3.35 -3.68 -13.73
CA SER A 109 -2.43 -2.89 -12.90
C SER A 109 -1.34 -3.76 -12.26
N GLN A 110 -1.67 -4.98 -11.79
CA GLN A 110 -0.67 -5.96 -11.30
C GLN A 110 0.31 -6.33 -12.41
N VAL A 111 -0.19 -6.61 -13.62
CA VAL A 111 0.64 -6.96 -14.78
C VAL A 111 1.53 -5.79 -15.20
N ALA A 112 0.97 -4.57 -15.29
CA ALA A 112 1.72 -3.37 -15.61
C ALA A 112 2.80 -3.04 -14.57
N LEU A 113 2.52 -3.28 -13.29
CA LEU A 113 3.49 -3.14 -12.21
C LEU A 113 4.64 -4.13 -12.35
N ALA A 114 4.35 -5.42 -12.57
CA ALA A 114 5.38 -6.44 -12.78
C ALA A 114 6.30 -6.09 -13.97
N LYS A 115 5.72 -5.65 -15.10
CA LYS A 115 6.49 -5.18 -16.26
C LYS A 115 7.34 -3.95 -15.96
N SER A 116 6.81 -3.00 -15.19
CA SER A 116 7.54 -1.79 -14.78
C SER A 116 8.72 -2.12 -13.86
N CYS A 117 8.55 -3.09 -12.96
CA CYS A 117 9.61 -3.63 -12.13
C CYS A 117 10.71 -4.29 -12.96
N VAL A 118 10.36 -5.13 -13.95
CA VAL A 118 11.33 -5.73 -14.88
C VAL A 118 12.08 -4.64 -15.65
N ALA A 119 11.39 -3.62 -16.15
CA ALA A 119 12.04 -2.52 -16.86
C ALA A 119 13.00 -1.73 -15.95
N ALA A 120 12.66 -1.51 -14.67
CA ALA A 120 13.58 -0.91 -13.70
C ALA A 120 14.81 -1.79 -13.44
N HIS A 121 14.60 -3.09 -13.31
CA HIS A 121 15.70 -4.04 -13.16
C HIS A 121 16.63 -4.06 -14.38
N GLN A 122 16.08 -4.01 -15.60
CA GLN A 122 16.87 -3.91 -16.83
C GLN A 122 17.72 -2.64 -16.92
N ARG A 123 17.37 -1.58 -16.16
CA ARG A 123 18.18 -0.36 -16.03
C ARG A 123 19.24 -0.44 -14.93
N GLY A 124 19.32 -1.56 -14.19
CA GLY A 124 20.30 -1.80 -13.13
C GLY A 124 19.74 -1.76 -11.71
N ALA A 125 18.45 -1.46 -11.53
CA ALA A 125 17.86 -1.40 -10.19
C ALA A 125 17.71 -2.80 -9.57
N LYS A 126 17.87 -2.90 -8.25
CA LYS A 126 17.43 -4.08 -7.49
C LYS A 126 15.97 -3.90 -7.09
N VAL A 127 15.12 -4.87 -7.40
CA VAL A 127 13.67 -4.71 -7.22
C VAL A 127 13.12 -5.77 -6.30
N PHE A 128 12.29 -5.35 -5.36
CA PHE A 128 11.53 -6.18 -4.44
C PHE A 128 10.05 -5.82 -4.54
N ILE A 129 9.16 -6.82 -4.56
CA ILE A 129 7.71 -6.61 -4.58
C ILE A 129 7.02 -7.59 -3.63
N SER A 130 6.15 -7.08 -2.75
CA SER A 130 5.32 -7.90 -1.85
C SER A 130 3.92 -8.13 -2.42
N ASN A 131 3.35 -9.31 -2.16
CA ASN A 131 1.96 -9.63 -2.52
C ASN A 131 1.43 -10.85 -1.76
N SER A 132 0.19 -11.25 -2.03
CA SER A 132 -0.38 -12.51 -1.54
C SER A 132 0.20 -13.74 -2.26
N THR A 133 -0.03 -14.93 -1.71
CA THR A 133 0.24 -16.22 -2.39
C THR A 133 -0.83 -16.63 -3.39
N ALA A 134 -1.62 -15.71 -3.96
CA ALA A 134 -2.61 -16.06 -4.97
C ALA A 134 -1.93 -16.75 -6.17
N PRO A 135 -2.44 -17.89 -6.69
CA PRO A 135 -1.77 -18.63 -7.76
C PRO A 135 -1.42 -17.78 -8.99
N ARG A 136 -2.32 -16.86 -9.39
CA ARG A 136 -2.06 -15.96 -10.53
C ARG A 136 -0.90 -15.01 -10.30
N VAL A 137 -0.66 -14.59 -9.05
CA VAL A 137 0.46 -13.70 -8.69
C VAL A 137 1.78 -14.47 -8.75
N ILE A 138 1.81 -15.69 -8.22
CA ILE A 138 2.97 -16.58 -8.31
C ILE A 138 3.35 -16.77 -9.78
N GLU A 139 2.38 -17.17 -10.62
CA GLU A 139 2.59 -17.38 -12.04
C GLU A 139 3.02 -16.10 -12.77
N LEU A 140 2.47 -14.93 -12.39
CA LEU A 140 2.87 -13.64 -12.95
C LEU A 140 4.35 -13.35 -12.67
N TYR A 141 4.78 -13.50 -11.43
CA TYR A 141 6.15 -13.20 -11.01
C TYR A 141 7.16 -14.21 -11.55
N GLU A 142 6.85 -15.50 -11.55
CA GLU A 142 7.71 -16.53 -12.16
C GLU A 142 7.90 -16.28 -13.66
N ARG A 143 6.83 -15.95 -14.40
CA ARG A 143 6.93 -15.61 -15.83
C ARG A 143 7.80 -14.39 -16.13
N HIS A 144 7.96 -13.49 -15.17
CA HIS A 144 8.79 -12.29 -15.31
C HIS A 144 10.17 -12.45 -14.65
N GLY A 145 10.55 -13.68 -14.28
CA GLY A 145 11.90 -14.00 -13.80
C GLY A 145 12.18 -13.62 -12.35
N PHE A 146 11.15 -13.32 -11.55
CA PHE A 146 11.35 -13.00 -10.15
C PHE A 146 11.71 -14.26 -9.34
N THR A 147 12.64 -14.10 -8.39
CA THR A 147 12.87 -15.10 -7.34
C THR A 147 11.87 -14.88 -6.21
N LEU A 148 11.12 -15.92 -5.86
CA LEU A 148 10.04 -15.86 -4.85
C LEU A 148 10.53 -16.29 -3.46
N HIS A 149 10.22 -15.47 -2.46
CA HIS A 149 10.49 -15.72 -1.05
C HIS A 149 9.17 -15.75 -0.27
N ARG A 150 8.85 -16.87 0.39
CA ARG A 150 7.63 -16.97 1.20
C ARG A 150 7.84 -16.37 2.58
N VAL A 151 6.89 -15.56 3.03
CA VAL A 151 6.92 -14.90 4.34
C VAL A 151 5.63 -15.20 5.09
N ASN A 152 5.77 -15.67 6.32
CA ASN A 152 4.63 -15.93 7.20
C ASN A 152 4.25 -14.62 7.91
N ALA A 153 3.09 -14.04 7.56
CA ALA A 153 2.61 -12.80 8.16
C ALA A 153 1.27 -13.02 8.89
N ARG A 154 1.20 -12.67 10.18
CA ARG A 154 -0.07 -12.65 10.92
C ARG A 154 -0.87 -11.39 10.54
N ARG A 155 -2.01 -11.55 9.87
CA ARG A 155 -2.94 -10.42 9.63
C ARG A 155 -3.83 -10.18 10.85
N SER A 156 -3.75 -8.99 11.45
CA SER A 156 -4.48 -8.60 12.67
C SER A 156 -5.75 -7.77 12.41
N ILE A 157 -6.16 -7.57 11.15
CA ILE A 157 -7.19 -6.58 10.75
C ILE A 157 -8.63 -7.17 10.72
N SER A 158 -8.81 -8.49 10.92
CA SER A 158 -10.16 -9.11 10.96
C SER A 158 -10.93 -8.78 12.24
N SER A 159 -12.20 -8.38 12.10
CA SER A 159 -13.13 -8.13 13.21
C SER A 159 -13.67 -9.41 13.89
N LYS A 160 -13.29 -10.60 13.42
CA LYS A 160 -13.68 -11.90 14.02
C LYS A 160 -12.45 -12.64 14.55
N GLY A 161 -12.41 -12.89 15.86
CA GLY A 161 -11.31 -13.59 16.52
C GLY A 161 -11.10 -15.04 16.07
N SER A 162 -12.11 -15.66 15.43
CA SER A 162 -12.09 -17.04 14.95
C SER A 162 -11.55 -17.23 13.52
N THR A 163 -11.21 -16.16 12.79
CA THR A 163 -10.64 -16.23 11.42
C THR A 163 -9.20 -15.73 11.35
N ARG A 164 -8.43 -15.89 12.44
CA ARG A 164 -6.99 -15.63 12.44
C ARG A 164 -6.27 -16.73 11.65
N GLU A 165 -6.44 -16.72 10.33
CA GLU A 165 -5.66 -17.53 9.41
C GLU A 165 -4.27 -16.93 9.24
N THR A 166 -3.25 -17.78 9.24
CA THR A 166 -1.89 -17.40 8.84
C THR A 166 -1.94 -17.08 7.35
N ALA A 167 -1.86 -15.81 6.99
CA ALA A 167 -1.67 -15.45 5.59
C ALA A 167 -0.21 -15.74 5.24
N ASN A 168 -0.01 -16.58 4.24
CA ASN A 168 1.28 -16.71 3.60
C ASN A 168 1.33 -15.60 2.56
N ASP A 169 2.22 -14.63 2.76
CA ASP A 169 2.50 -13.59 1.77
C ASP A 169 3.82 -13.95 1.06
N ILE A 170 4.11 -13.29 -0.05
CA ILE A 170 5.37 -13.45 -0.78
C ILE A 170 6.08 -12.11 -0.88
N VAL A 171 7.41 -12.19 -0.90
CA VAL A 171 8.29 -11.13 -1.41
C VAL A 171 9.00 -11.71 -2.62
N ALA A 172 8.87 -11.07 -3.77
CA ALA A 172 9.51 -11.46 -5.01
C ALA A 172 10.63 -10.47 -5.35
N SER A 173 11.72 -10.95 -5.95
CA SER A 173 12.93 -10.14 -6.16
C SER A 173 13.57 -10.31 -7.54
N LEU A 174 14.23 -9.25 -8.02
CA LEU A 174 15.08 -9.22 -9.22
C LEU A 174 16.43 -8.56 -8.89
N GLY A 175 17.55 -9.17 -9.30
CA GLY A 175 18.91 -8.62 -9.12
C GLY A 175 19.59 -8.97 -7.80
N ILE A 176 19.40 -10.20 -7.32
CA ILE A 176 20.13 -10.79 -6.18
C ILE A 176 21.18 -11.77 -6.72
#